data_AF-A0A4C1ZUV2-F1
#
_entry.id   AF-A0A4C1ZUV2-F1
#
_cell.length_a   1.000
_cell.length_b   1.000
_cell.length_c   1.000
_cell.angle_alpha   90.00
_cell.angle_beta   90.00
_cell.angle_gamma   90.00
#
_symmetry.space_group_name_H-M   'P 1'
#
loop_
_entity.id
_entity.type
_entity.pdbx_description
1 polymer ?
#
loop_
_entity_poly.entity_id
_entity_poly.type
_entity_poly.pdbx_seq_one_letter_code
_entity_poly.pdbx_strand_id
1 'polypeptide(L)'
;MSKDYIMSKTVAHGYFSGKWMNGKKLCKRMKIPSDNAYYLKHYKDGQFHKDYTRPETVTSIVSFLKDPTGEIPWEEDPATIDISHLKDQEALTRFLKKGVGATKKALVMFYAPWCGYCKVLKPEFLAAATELRGVASLAALDASKYENSKIRQQYNISGFPTLLYFE
;
A
#
# COMPACT_ATOMS: atom_id res chain seq x y z
N MET A 1 -0.31 -12.10 24.43
CA MET A 1 -1.43 -11.65 23.55
C MET A 1 -1.38 -10.13 23.50
N SER A 2 -0.88 -9.54 22.40
CA SER A 2 -1.01 -8.10 22.15
C SER A 2 -2.49 -7.79 21.99
N LYS A 3 -3.01 -6.84 22.77
CA LYS A 3 -4.38 -6.37 22.61
C LYS A 3 -4.30 -5.15 21.69
N ASP A 4 -4.59 -5.36 20.42
CA ASP A 4 -4.64 -4.28 19.43
C ASP A 4 -6.01 -3.61 19.54
N TYR A 5 -6.05 -2.29 19.80
CA TYR A 5 -7.29 -1.54 20.01
C TYR A 5 -7.52 -0.56 18.86
N ILE A 6 -8.72 -0.57 18.27
CA ILE A 6 -9.23 0.47 17.36
C ILE A 6 -10.10 1.43 18.19
N MET A 7 -9.85 2.75 18.13
CA MET A 7 -10.65 3.75 18.88
C MET A 7 -11.44 4.68 17.95
N SER A 8 -12.75 4.79 18.18
CA SER A 8 -13.66 5.72 17.48
C SER A 8 -14.32 6.66 18.50
N LYS A 9 -14.53 7.94 18.16
CA LYS A 9 -15.15 8.93 19.08
C LYS A 9 -16.56 8.56 19.49
N THR A 10 -17.28 7.75 18.71
CA THR A 10 -18.72 7.56 18.93
C THR A 10 -19.02 6.62 20.10
N VAL A 11 -18.09 5.77 20.56
CA VAL A 11 -18.31 4.87 21.72
C VAL A 11 -16.99 4.56 22.47
N ALA A 12 -16.16 5.56 22.76
CA ALA A 12 -14.91 5.32 23.51
C ALA A 12 -15.14 5.35 25.03
N HIS A 13 -15.84 4.37 25.58
CA HIS A 13 -15.65 3.98 26.98
C HIS A 13 -14.54 2.93 27.01
N GLY A 14 -13.46 3.20 27.74
CA GLY A 14 -12.27 2.37 27.67
C GLY A 14 -11.53 2.29 28.99
N TYR A 15 -10.94 1.13 29.25
CA TYR A 15 -9.93 0.94 30.28
C TYR A 15 -8.58 1.38 29.73
N PHE A 16 -7.95 2.37 30.37
CA PHE A 16 -6.60 2.77 30.04
C PHE A 16 -5.79 2.87 31.34
N SER A 17 -4.66 2.16 31.40
CA SER A 17 -3.84 2.02 32.62
C SER A 17 -4.65 1.54 33.84
N GLY A 18 -5.49 0.53 33.65
CA GLY A 18 -6.28 -0.07 34.74
C GLY A 18 -7.43 0.80 35.28
N LYS A 19 -7.71 1.97 34.69
CA LYS A 19 -8.84 2.83 35.08
C LYS A 19 -9.85 2.97 33.96
N TRP A 20 -11.12 2.85 34.31
CA TRP A 20 -12.23 3.22 33.45
C TRP A 20 -12.27 4.74 33.28
N MET A 21 -12.33 5.22 32.04
CA MET A 21 -12.43 6.64 31.74
C MET A 21 -13.57 6.91 30.76
N ASN A 22 -14.20 8.10 30.91
CA ASN A 22 -15.16 8.59 29.93
C ASN A 22 -14.46 9.07 28.65
N GLY A 23 -15.20 9.08 27.54
CA GLY A 23 -14.64 9.39 26.22
C GLY A 23 -13.93 10.74 26.13
N LYS A 24 -14.46 11.80 26.76
CA LYS A 24 -13.82 13.13 26.75
C LYS A 24 -12.47 13.15 27.46
N LYS A 25 -12.38 12.54 28.66
CA LYS A 25 -11.11 12.44 29.42
C LYS A 25 -10.11 11.55 28.70
N LEU A 26 -10.57 10.46 28.10
CA LEU A 26 -9.72 9.56 27.32
C LEU A 26 -9.15 10.28 26.09
N CYS A 27 -9.98 10.93 25.26
CA CYS A 27 -9.51 11.67 24.08
C CYS A 27 -8.48 12.76 24.43
N LYS A 28 -8.71 13.53 25.50
CA LYS A 28 -7.75 14.55 25.97
C LYS A 28 -6.42 13.92 26.40
N ARG A 29 -6.46 12.80 27.13
CA ARG A 29 -5.26 12.11 27.62
C ARG A 29 -4.45 11.46 26.50
N MET A 30 -5.14 10.97 25.47
CA MET A 30 -4.53 10.36 24.29
C MET A 30 -4.17 11.39 23.20
N LYS A 31 -4.31 12.69 23.48
CA LYS A 31 -4.05 13.80 22.54
C LYS A 31 -4.75 13.62 21.18
N ILE A 32 -5.99 13.11 21.19
CA ILE A 32 -6.77 12.91 19.97
C ILE A 32 -7.27 14.27 19.47
N PRO A 33 -6.92 14.70 18.25
CA PRO A 33 -7.41 15.96 17.70
C PRO A 33 -8.93 15.98 17.50
N SER A 34 -9.54 17.17 17.52
CA SER A 34 -10.99 17.35 17.44
C SER A 34 -11.55 17.43 16.01
N ASP A 35 -10.68 17.60 15.02
CA ASP A 35 -10.94 17.78 13.58
C ASP A 35 -11.57 16.58 12.85
N ASN A 36 -11.26 15.34 13.24
CA ASN A 36 -11.78 14.14 12.58
C ASN A 36 -12.73 13.33 13.46
N ALA A 37 -13.66 12.59 12.84
CA ALA A 37 -14.66 11.79 13.53
C ALA A 37 -14.08 10.59 14.30
N TYR A 38 -12.98 10.01 13.82
CA TYR A 38 -12.28 8.91 14.51
C TYR A 38 -10.79 8.92 14.17
N TYR A 39 -10.02 8.15 14.94
CA TYR A 39 -8.57 8.04 14.82
C TYR A 39 -8.14 6.60 15.05
N LEU A 40 -7.60 5.96 14.02
CA LEU A 40 -6.99 4.64 14.14
C LEU A 40 -5.56 4.79 14.66
N LYS A 41 -5.28 4.20 15.84
CA LYS A 41 -3.97 4.22 16.48
C LYS A 41 -3.55 2.82 16.85
N HIS A 42 -2.27 2.50 16.65
CA HIS A 42 -1.70 1.22 17.00
C HIS A 42 -0.98 1.30 18.35
N TYR A 43 -1.30 0.36 19.23
CA TYR A 43 -0.68 0.21 20.55
C TYR A 43 0.03 -1.13 20.62
N LYS A 44 1.27 -1.13 21.09
CA LYS A 44 2.06 -2.34 21.34
C LYS A 44 2.35 -2.43 22.83
N ASP A 45 1.98 -3.54 23.45
CA ASP A 45 2.15 -3.78 24.89
C ASP A 45 1.53 -2.68 25.78
N GLY A 46 0.37 -2.15 25.35
CA GLY A 46 -0.36 -1.09 26.05
C GLY A 46 0.22 0.32 25.89
N GLN A 47 1.32 0.46 25.14
CA GLN A 47 1.94 1.75 24.84
C GLN A 47 1.64 2.17 23.41
N PHE A 48 1.49 3.48 23.19
CA PHE A 48 1.32 4.01 21.84
C PHE A 48 2.56 3.68 20.99
N HIS A 49 2.32 3.11 19.81
CA HIS A 49 3.39 2.78 18.86
C HIS A 49 3.38 3.74 17.67
N LYS A 50 2.25 3.84 16.94
CA LYS A 50 2.13 4.69 15.75
C LYS A 50 0.67 5.01 15.41
N ASP A 51 0.47 6.05 14.63
CA ASP A 51 -0.80 6.33 13.96
C ASP A 51 -1.00 5.40 12.76
N TYR A 52 -2.25 5.01 12.49
CA TYR A 52 -2.60 4.32 11.26
C TYR A 52 -2.77 5.37 10.16
N THR A 53 -1.88 5.34 9.18
CA THR A 53 -1.83 6.32 8.07
C THR A 53 -2.15 5.67 6.72
N ARG A 54 -2.69 4.45 6.70
CA ARG A 54 -3.00 3.72 5.47
C ARG A 54 -4.46 3.94 5.04
N PRO A 55 -4.85 3.60 3.80
CA PRO A 55 -6.24 3.71 3.36
C PRO A 55 -7.19 2.86 4.20
N GLU A 56 -8.37 3.38 4.54
CA GLU A 56 -9.35 2.71 5.41
C GLU A 56 -10.17 1.64 4.68
N THR A 57 -9.47 0.67 4.10
CA THR A 57 -10.07 -0.49 3.43
C THR A 57 -9.88 -1.74 4.28
N VAL A 58 -10.76 -2.73 4.10
CA VAL A 58 -10.65 -4.03 4.80
C VAL A 58 -9.27 -4.64 4.59
N THR A 59 -8.76 -4.62 3.36
CA THR A 59 -7.45 -5.19 3.01
C THR A 59 -6.31 -4.48 3.75
N SER A 60 -6.31 -3.15 3.77
CA SER A 60 -5.23 -2.38 4.40
C SER A 60 -5.24 -2.49 5.92
N ILE A 61 -6.43 -2.52 6.54
CA ILE A 61 -6.57 -2.73 7.98
C ILE A 61 -6.08 -4.14 8.35
N VAL A 62 -6.50 -5.17 7.60
CA VAL A 62 -6.06 -6.56 7.84
C VAL A 62 -4.56 -6.72 7.63
N SER A 63 -3.98 -6.11 6.58
CA SER A 63 -2.55 -6.19 6.30
C SER A 63 -1.74 -5.52 7.41
N PHE A 64 -2.19 -4.36 7.89
CA PHE A 64 -1.60 -3.67 9.02
C PHE A 64 -1.67 -4.45 10.33
N LEU A 65 -2.81 -5.10 10.63
CA LEU A 65 -2.94 -5.91 11.85
C LEU A 65 -2.03 -7.16 11.82
N LYS A 66 -1.80 -7.72 10.64
CA LYS A 66 -0.87 -8.85 10.47
C LYS A 66 0.58 -8.42 10.62
N ASP A 67 0.95 -7.26 10.10
CA ASP A 67 2.29 -6.68 10.22
C ASP A 67 2.22 -5.15 10.42
N PRO A 68 2.10 -4.69 11.68
CA PRO A 68 2.00 -3.27 11.97
C PRO A 68 3.33 -2.55 11.80
N THR A 69 4.44 -3.29 11.69
CA THR A 69 5.78 -2.76 11.40
C THR A 69 6.08 -2.67 9.92
N GLY A 70 5.35 -3.42 9.09
CA GLY A 70 5.52 -3.47 7.65
C GLY A 70 5.34 -2.11 6.99
N GLU A 71 6.06 -1.92 5.89
CA GLU A 71 5.84 -0.79 5.00
C GLU A 71 4.47 -0.88 4.36
N ILE A 72 3.93 0.27 3.95
CA ILE A 72 2.68 0.34 3.20
C ILE A 72 2.91 -0.39 1.87
N PRO A 73 2.07 -1.37 1.49
CA PRO A 73 2.15 -1.99 0.18
C PRO A 73 2.12 -0.93 -0.92
N TRP A 74 2.95 -1.08 -1.96
CA TRP A 74 3.03 -0.07 -3.02
C TRP A 74 1.67 0.20 -3.68
N GLU A 75 0.85 -0.83 -3.82
CA GLU A 75 -0.51 -0.76 -4.38
C GLU A 75 -1.46 0.15 -3.57
N GLU A 76 -1.15 0.41 -2.29
CA GLU A 76 -1.97 1.22 -1.37
C GLU A 76 -1.45 2.67 -1.24
N ASP A 77 -0.36 3.01 -1.92
CA ASP A 77 0.24 4.34 -1.83
C ASP A 77 -0.54 5.35 -2.71
N PRO A 78 -1.10 6.44 -2.12
CA PRO A 78 -1.87 7.43 -2.86
C PRO A 78 -1.06 8.16 -3.93
N ALA A 79 0.28 8.16 -3.87
CA ALA A 79 1.13 8.74 -4.90
C ALA A 79 1.13 7.96 -6.22
N THR A 80 0.49 6.77 -6.26
CA THR A 80 0.52 5.85 -7.41
C THR A 80 -0.62 6.01 -8.40
N ILE A 81 -1.28 7.17 -8.41
CA ILE A 81 -2.50 7.44 -9.19
C ILE A 81 -2.35 7.17 -10.70
N ASP A 82 -1.14 7.36 -11.24
CA ASP A 82 -0.84 7.18 -12.67
C ASP A 82 -0.24 5.81 -13.01
N ILE A 83 -0.08 4.94 -12.02
CA ILE A 83 0.47 3.59 -12.21
C ILE A 83 -0.65 2.57 -12.09
N SER A 84 -0.74 1.70 -13.10
CA SER A 84 -1.61 0.53 -13.02
C SER A 84 -0.93 -0.58 -12.21
N HIS A 85 -1.43 -0.87 -11.02
CA HIS A 85 -0.98 -2.03 -10.23
C HIS A 85 -1.62 -3.31 -10.74
N LEU A 86 -0.79 -4.20 -11.28
CA LEU A 86 -1.21 -5.44 -11.92
C LEU A 86 -1.03 -6.60 -10.94
N LYS A 87 -2.12 -7.34 -10.69
CA LYS A 87 -2.12 -8.45 -9.73
C LYS A 87 -1.56 -9.74 -10.31
N ASP A 88 -1.92 -10.02 -11.56
CA ASP A 88 -1.72 -11.31 -12.20
C ASP A 88 -1.47 -11.19 -13.72
N GLN A 89 -1.29 -12.36 -14.35
CA GLN A 89 -1.05 -12.48 -15.79
C GLN A 89 -2.23 -11.96 -16.64
N GLU A 90 -3.46 -12.12 -16.17
CA GLU A 90 -4.63 -11.65 -16.92
C GLU A 90 -4.69 -10.13 -16.93
N ALA A 91 -4.43 -9.50 -15.78
CA ALA A 91 -4.33 -8.06 -15.64
C ALA A 91 -3.21 -7.51 -16.53
N LEU A 92 -2.04 -8.15 -16.54
CA LEU A 92 -0.95 -7.79 -17.46
C LEU A 92 -1.37 -7.89 -18.92
N THR A 93 -2.01 -8.99 -19.31
CA THR A 93 -2.46 -9.18 -20.70
C THR A 93 -3.49 -8.14 -21.11
N ARG A 94 -4.46 -7.82 -20.24
CA ARG A 94 -5.48 -6.78 -20.49
C ARG A 94 -4.83 -5.40 -20.58
N PHE A 95 -3.89 -5.10 -19.68
CA PHE A 95 -3.14 -3.85 -19.67
C PHE A 95 -2.35 -3.66 -20.96
N LEU A 96 -1.59 -4.66 -21.40
CA LEU A 96 -0.81 -4.59 -22.65
C LEU A 96 -1.73 -4.40 -23.86
N LYS A 97 -2.83 -5.17 -23.96
CA LYS A 97 -3.82 -5.01 -25.05
C LYS A 97 -4.40 -3.60 -25.10
N LYS A 98 -4.69 -2.99 -23.94
CA LYS A 98 -5.26 -1.64 -23.85
C LYS A 98 -4.22 -0.54 -24.07
N GLY A 99 -3.07 -0.62 -23.40
CA GLY A 99 -2.01 0.39 -23.41
C GLY A 99 -1.28 0.46 -24.74
N VAL A 100 -0.98 -0.69 -25.34
CA VAL A 100 -0.45 -0.78 -26.71
C VAL A 100 -1.53 -0.38 -27.73
N GLY A 101 -2.80 -0.71 -27.48
CA GLY A 101 -3.90 -0.24 -28.34
C GLY A 101 -4.08 1.29 -28.34
N ALA A 102 -4.05 1.93 -27.17
CA ALA A 102 -4.37 3.36 -27.02
C ALA A 102 -3.16 4.28 -27.24
N THR A 103 -2.03 3.99 -26.61
CA THR A 103 -0.81 4.83 -26.65
C THR A 103 0.32 4.21 -27.46
N LYS A 104 0.17 2.96 -27.91
CA LYS A 104 1.22 2.15 -28.57
C LYS A 104 2.48 1.93 -27.75
N LYS A 105 2.52 2.36 -26.49
CA LYS A 105 3.70 2.27 -25.63
C LYS A 105 3.29 1.95 -24.22
N ALA A 106 3.92 0.94 -23.63
CA ALA A 106 3.74 0.60 -22.23
C ALA A 106 5.07 0.24 -21.58
N LEU A 107 5.23 0.62 -20.32
CA LEU A 107 6.40 0.28 -19.52
C LEU A 107 5.93 -0.40 -18.22
N VAL A 108 6.38 -1.63 -17.99
CA VAL A 108 5.99 -2.41 -16.81
C VAL A 108 7.21 -2.63 -15.92
N MET A 109 7.11 -2.22 -14.66
CA MET A 109 8.09 -2.51 -13.63
C MET A 109 7.70 -3.77 -12.87
N PHE A 110 8.48 -4.82 -13.03
CA PHE A 110 8.40 -6.04 -12.25
C PHE A 110 9.26 -5.87 -10.99
N TYR A 111 8.63 -5.91 -9.83
CA TYR A 111 9.26 -5.60 -8.54
C TYR A 111 9.04 -6.69 -7.51
N ALA A 112 9.71 -6.52 -6.37
CA ALA A 112 9.43 -7.26 -5.14
C ALA A 112 9.34 -6.26 -3.95
N PRO A 113 8.39 -6.42 -3.02
CA PRO A 113 8.16 -5.44 -1.95
C PRO A 113 9.32 -5.35 -0.95
N TRP A 114 10.12 -6.40 -0.84
CA TRP A 114 11.32 -6.46 0.02
C TRP A 114 12.59 -5.96 -0.67
N CYS A 115 12.56 -5.66 -1.98
CA CYS A 115 13.74 -5.26 -2.73
C CYS A 115 14.08 -3.78 -2.47
N GLY A 116 15.24 -3.50 -1.86
CA GLY A 116 15.71 -2.14 -1.60
C GLY A 116 15.84 -1.28 -2.85
N TYR A 117 16.37 -1.84 -3.95
CA TYR A 117 16.50 -1.12 -5.23
C TYR A 117 15.15 -0.73 -5.83
N CYS A 118 14.13 -1.58 -5.68
CA CYS A 118 12.77 -1.24 -6.11
C CYS A 118 12.22 -0.03 -5.34
N LYS A 119 12.49 0.03 -4.03
CA LYS A 119 12.06 1.16 -3.17
C LYS A 119 12.74 2.47 -3.57
N VAL A 120 14.02 2.41 -3.95
CA VAL A 120 14.77 3.59 -4.44
C VAL A 120 14.25 4.08 -5.78
N LEU A 121 13.91 3.16 -6.70
CA LEU A 121 13.43 3.53 -8.04
C LEU A 121 11.97 4.00 -8.07
N LYS A 122 11.15 3.52 -7.13
CA LYS A 122 9.71 3.84 -7.03
C LYS A 122 9.39 5.34 -7.22
N PRO A 123 9.99 6.32 -6.51
CA PRO A 123 9.65 7.73 -6.68
C PRO A 123 9.87 8.25 -8.10
N GLU A 124 10.99 7.89 -8.73
CA GLU A 124 11.30 8.31 -10.11
C GLU A 124 10.34 7.66 -11.11
N PHE A 125 9.99 6.38 -10.90
CA PHE A 125 9.02 5.69 -11.74
C PHE A 125 7.61 6.31 -11.65
N LEU A 126 7.23 6.79 -10.47
CA LEU A 126 5.97 7.52 -10.26
C LEU A 126 5.96 8.89 -10.96
N ALA A 127 7.06 9.63 -10.85
CA ALA A 127 7.23 10.90 -11.56
C ALA A 127 7.13 10.70 -13.08
N ALA A 128 7.82 9.68 -13.61
CA ALA A 128 7.75 9.32 -15.02
C ALA A 128 6.33 8.95 -15.47
N ALA A 129 5.56 8.22 -14.65
CA ALA A 129 4.17 7.87 -14.97
C ALA A 129 3.27 9.11 -15.08
N THR A 130 3.50 10.10 -14.21
CA THR A 130 2.78 11.38 -14.23
C THR A 130 3.10 12.17 -15.50
N GLU A 131 4.39 12.29 -15.84
CA GLU A 131 4.86 13.04 -17.02
C GLU A 131 4.44 12.38 -18.35
N LEU A 132 4.39 11.04 -18.40
CA LEU A 132 4.06 10.28 -19.61
C LEU A 132 2.56 10.06 -19.81
N ARG A 133 1.70 10.68 -19.00
CA ARG A 133 0.24 10.53 -19.10
C ARG A 133 -0.24 10.89 -20.51
N GLY A 134 -0.84 9.92 -21.20
CA GLY A 134 -1.33 10.07 -22.57
C GLY A 134 -0.30 9.77 -23.67
N VAL A 135 0.98 9.60 -23.33
CA VAL A 135 2.07 9.23 -24.25
C VAL A 135 2.45 7.76 -24.10
N ALA A 136 2.50 7.26 -22.87
CA ALA A 136 2.76 5.86 -22.56
C ALA A 136 1.99 5.44 -21.31
N SER A 137 1.66 4.15 -21.22
CA SER A 137 1.00 3.58 -20.04
C SER A 137 2.02 2.92 -19.13
N LEU A 138 2.08 3.29 -17.84
CA LEU A 138 2.98 2.68 -16.86
C LEU A 138 2.25 1.73 -15.91
N ALA A 139 2.88 0.60 -15.60
CA ALA A 139 2.36 -0.41 -14.70
C ALA A 139 3.43 -0.95 -13.75
N ALA A 140 2.98 -1.46 -12.61
CA ALA A 140 3.82 -2.17 -11.65
C ALA A 140 3.21 -3.55 -11.35
N LEU A 141 4.05 -4.58 -11.26
CA LEU A 141 3.62 -5.94 -10.93
C LEU A 141 4.58 -6.58 -9.91
N ASP A 142 4.03 -7.07 -8.80
CA ASP A 142 4.80 -7.84 -7.82
C ASP A 142 5.06 -9.25 -8.37
N ALA A 143 6.22 -9.42 -8.99
CA ALA A 143 6.63 -10.69 -9.58
C ALA A 143 7.27 -11.64 -8.54
N SER A 144 7.42 -11.21 -7.27
CA SER A 144 7.93 -12.09 -6.22
C SER A 144 6.91 -13.12 -5.73
N LYS A 145 5.60 -12.87 -5.96
CA LYS A 145 4.51 -13.78 -5.58
C LYS A 145 4.57 -15.08 -6.38
N TYR A 146 4.28 -16.20 -5.72
CA TYR A 146 4.27 -17.53 -6.35
C TYR A 146 3.30 -17.62 -7.53
N GLU A 147 2.11 -17.01 -7.41
CA GLU A 147 1.10 -16.92 -8.48
C GLU A 147 1.62 -16.26 -9.76
N ASN A 148 2.63 -15.39 -9.65
CA ASN A 148 3.26 -14.68 -10.76
C ASN A 148 4.52 -15.38 -11.29
N SER A 149 4.80 -16.61 -10.87
CA SER A 149 5.93 -17.40 -11.36
C SER A 149 5.93 -17.61 -12.89
N LYS A 150 4.75 -17.80 -13.49
CA LYS A 150 4.59 -17.92 -14.95
C LYS A 150 5.00 -16.65 -15.68
N ILE A 151 4.65 -15.47 -15.15
CA ILE A 151 5.07 -14.17 -15.70
C ILE A 151 6.59 -14.08 -15.70
N ARG A 152 7.22 -14.45 -14.58
CA ARG A 152 8.69 -14.45 -14.47
C ARG A 152 9.35 -15.34 -15.50
N GLN A 153 8.83 -16.55 -15.70
CA GLN A 153 9.37 -17.46 -16.69
C GLN A 153 9.17 -16.92 -18.12
N GLN A 154 7.96 -16.45 -18.44
CA GLN A 154 7.61 -15.94 -19.76
C GLN A 154 8.49 -14.76 -20.18
N TYR A 155 8.74 -13.82 -19.27
CA TYR A 155 9.51 -12.60 -19.53
C TYR A 155 10.96 -12.68 -19.05
N ASN A 156 11.44 -13.88 -18.68
CA ASN A 156 12.79 -14.14 -18.21
C ASN A 156 13.25 -13.21 -17.06
N ILE A 157 12.38 -12.96 -16.09
CA ILE A 157 12.64 -12.08 -14.95
C ILE A 157 13.42 -12.88 -13.88
N SER A 158 14.73 -12.65 -13.84
CA SER A 158 15.66 -13.27 -12.89
C SER A 158 16.00 -12.39 -11.69
N GLY A 159 15.69 -11.09 -11.74
CA GLY A 159 15.98 -10.13 -10.67
C GLY A 159 15.03 -8.95 -10.62
N PHE A 160 15.17 -8.13 -9.57
CA PHE A 160 14.32 -6.96 -9.32
C PHE A 160 15.17 -5.71 -9.02
N PRO A 161 14.78 -4.52 -9.51
CA PRO A 161 13.67 -4.30 -10.44
C PRO A 161 14.02 -4.76 -11.88
N THR A 162 13.02 -5.23 -12.62
CA THR A 162 13.12 -5.43 -14.08
C THR A 162 12.09 -4.54 -14.75
N LEU A 163 12.50 -3.71 -15.71
CA LEU A 163 11.62 -2.84 -16.47
C LEU A 163 11.55 -3.34 -17.91
N LEU A 164 10.34 -3.63 -18.40
CA LEU A 164 10.13 -4.06 -19.78
C LEU A 164 9.24 -3.06 -20.50
N TYR A 165 9.71 -2.63 -21.67
CA TYR A 165 9.00 -1.76 -22.59
C TYR A 165 8.28 -2.59 -23.65
N PHE A 166 7.05 -2.20 -23.96
CA PHE A 166 6.16 -2.88 -24.89
C PHE A 166 5.60 -1.88 -25.91
N GLU A 167 5.51 -2.30 -27.16
CA GLU A 167 4.96 -1.55 -28.29
C GLU A 167 4.20 -2.45 -29.28
#